data_AF-A0A370JW07-F1
#
_entry.id   AF-A0A370JW07-F1
#
_cell.length_a   1.000
_cell.length_b   1.000
_cell.length_c   1.000
_cell.angle_alpha   90.00
_cell.angle_beta   90.00
_cell.angle_gamma   90.00
#
_symmetry.space_group_name_H-M   'P 1'
#
loop_
_entity.id
_entity.type
_entity.pdbx_description
1 polymer ?
#
loop_
_entity_poly.entity_id
_entity_poly.type
_entity_poly.pdbx_seq_one_letter_code
_entity_poly.pdbx_strand_id
1 'polypeptide(L)'
;MSTTAREYDELTYREARKRAIRQMVDGFGEALVLRDQHGYWVLYYFYWSQEPPPEAKPHWMEGPVQDPASFRPPYVVKTWMEENGYESFQNDLD
;
A
#
# COMPACT_ATOMS: atom_id res chain seq x y z
N MET A 1 -16.21 6.84 -6.02
CA MET A 1 -15.05 5.93 -6.00
C MET A 1 -15.23 4.91 -7.10
N SER A 2 -14.27 4.78 -8.02
CA SER A 2 -14.31 3.77 -9.09
C SER A 2 -14.32 2.37 -8.46
N THR A 3 -15.05 1.42 -9.05
CA THR A 3 -15.17 0.03 -8.58
C THR A 3 -13.81 -0.58 -8.23
N THR A 4 -12.78 -0.26 -9.01
CA THR A 4 -11.42 -0.78 -8.86
C THR A 4 -10.68 -0.28 -7.62
N ALA A 5 -10.94 0.95 -7.16
CA ALA A 5 -10.37 1.44 -5.90
C ALA A 5 -10.88 0.63 -4.70
N ARG A 6 -12.15 0.22 -4.75
CA ARG A 6 -12.77 -0.63 -3.72
C ARG A 6 -12.25 -2.07 -3.78
N GLU A 7 -12.00 -2.59 -4.97
CA GLU A 7 -11.39 -3.92 -5.15
C GLU A 7 -9.97 -3.98 -4.56
N TYR A 8 -9.18 -2.92 -4.70
CA TYR A 8 -7.83 -2.88 -4.14
C TYR A 8 -7.81 -2.64 -2.63
N ASP A 9 -8.77 -1.90 -2.08
CA ASP A 9 -8.93 -1.72 -0.63
C ASP A 9 -9.22 -3.05 0.09
N GLU A 10 -9.94 -3.95 -0.59
CA GLU A 10 -10.30 -5.26 -0.07
C GLU A 10 -9.27 -6.36 -0.42
N LEU A 11 -8.22 -6.04 -1.18
CA LEU A 11 -7.25 -7.02 -1.65
C LEU A 11 -6.32 -7.47 -0.52
N THR A 12 -6.28 -8.78 -0.29
CA THR A 12 -5.42 -9.35 0.76
C THR A 12 -3.94 -9.18 0.40
N TYR A 13 -3.07 -9.04 1.40
CA TYR A 13 -1.62 -8.92 1.23
C TYR A 13 -1.06 -10.08 0.37
N ARG A 14 -1.53 -11.30 0.60
CA ARG A 14 -1.15 -12.48 -0.20
C ARG A 14 -1.47 -12.31 -1.68
N GLU A 15 -2.66 -11.79 -2.00
CA GLU A 15 -3.07 -11.60 -3.38
C GLU A 15 -2.40 -10.41 -4.03
N ALA A 16 -2.25 -9.30 -3.30
CA ALA A 16 -1.53 -8.13 -3.75
C ALA A 16 -0.09 -8.49 -4.11
N ARG A 17 0.61 -9.23 -3.24
CA ARG A 17 2.00 -9.64 -3.47
C ARG A 17 2.16 -10.54 -4.68
N LYS A 18 1.18 -11.41 -4.96
CA LYS A 18 1.15 -12.25 -6.17
C LYS A 18 0.94 -11.46 -7.45
N ARG A 19 0.20 -10.35 -7.39
CA ARG A 19 -0.15 -9.51 -8.54
C ARG A 19 0.82 -8.34 -8.75
N ALA A 20 1.66 -8.05 -7.76
CA ALA A 20 2.55 -6.91 -7.79
C ALA A 20 3.58 -7.02 -8.91
N ILE A 21 3.69 -5.96 -9.71
CA ILE A 21 4.68 -5.83 -10.78
C ILE A 21 5.97 -5.16 -10.28
N ARG A 22 5.90 -4.51 -9.12
CA ARG A 22 7.03 -3.90 -8.40
C ARG A 22 6.73 -3.90 -6.92
N GLN A 23 7.77 -4.10 -6.12
CA GLN A 23 7.74 -4.11 -4.67
C GLN A 23 8.78 -3.10 -4.16
N MET A 24 8.43 -2.32 -3.14
CA MET A 24 9.37 -1.47 -2.42
C MET A 24 9.24 -1.79 -0.94
N VAL A 25 10.32 -2.23 -0.30
CA VAL A 25 10.36 -2.60 1.12
C VAL A 25 11.36 -1.69 1.82
N ASP A 26 10.99 -1.18 2.99
CA ASP A 26 11.89 -0.52 3.92
C ASP A 26 11.57 -0.92 5.37
N GLY A 27 12.32 -0.39 6.34
CA GLY A 27 12.11 -0.72 7.77
C GLY A 27 10.79 -0.23 8.37
N PHE A 28 9.92 0.40 7.58
CA PHE A 28 8.59 0.88 7.99
C PHE A 28 7.45 0.15 7.27
N GLY A 29 7.78 -0.74 6.34
CA GLY A 29 6.83 -1.66 5.73
C GLY A 29 7.11 -1.92 4.27
N GLU A 30 6.03 -2.10 3.52
CA GLU A 30 6.08 -2.54 2.13
C GLU A 30 5.02 -1.86 1.28
N ALA A 31 5.42 -1.51 0.06
CA ALA A 31 4.56 -0.94 -0.97
C ALA A 31 4.54 -1.87 -2.17
N LEU A 32 3.34 -2.32 -2.54
CA LEU A 32 3.09 -3.20 -3.67
C LEU A 32 2.46 -2.42 -4.81
N VAL A 33 3.12 -2.38 -5.96
CA VAL A 33 2.62 -1.70 -7.14
C VAL A 33 1.88 -2.68 -8.03
N LEU A 34 0.61 -2.39 -8.31
CA LEU A 34 -0.26 -3.13 -9.22
C LEU A 34 -0.56 -2.30 -10.46
N ARG A 35 -0.98 -2.97 -11.52
CA ARG A 35 -1.40 -2.34 -12.78
C ARG A 35 -2.75 -2.92 -13.22
N ASP A 36 -3.65 -2.03 -13.61
CA ASP A 36 -4.91 -2.36 -14.27
C ASP A 36 -5.06 -1.57 -15.59
N GLN A 37 -6.28 -1.56 -16.13
CA GLN A 37 -6.63 -0.81 -17.32
C GLN A 37 -6.70 0.72 -17.12
N HIS A 38 -6.78 1.19 -15.87
CA HIS A 38 -6.88 2.60 -15.51
C HIS A 38 -5.52 3.23 -15.18
N GLY A 39 -4.54 2.43 -14.80
CA GLY A 39 -3.16 2.85 -14.55
C GLY A 39 -2.46 1.97 -13.53
N TYR A 40 -1.55 2.59 -12.80
CA TYR A 40 -0.82 1.97 -11.71
C TYR A 40 -1.40 2.40 -10.37
N TRP A 41 -1.43 1.45 -9.46
CA TRP A 41 -1.85 1.63 -8.08
C TRP A 41 -0.73 1.17 -7.16
N VAL A 42 -0.60 1.79 -6.00
CA VAL A 42 0.30 1.30 -4.95
C VAL A 42 -0.51 1.05 -3.69
N LEU A 43 -0.23 -0.09 -3.05
CA LEU A 43 -0.82 -0.53 -1.80
C LEU A 43 0.26 -0.55 -0.73
N TYR A 44 0.08 0.24 0.32
CA TYR A 44 1.03 0.32 1.43
C TYR A 44 0.58 -0.54 2.60
N TYR A 45 1.51 -1.36 3.06
CA TYR A 45 1.39 -2.19 4.24
C TYR A 45 2.45 -1.70 5.24
N PHE A 46 2.05 -0.89 6.21
CA PHE A 46 2.97 -0.38 7.23
C PHE A 46 3.17 -1.42 8.33
N TYR A 47 4.41 -1.77 8.60
CA TYR A 47 4.79 -2.71 9.65
C TYR A 47 6.25 -2.48 10.04
N TRP A 48 6.60 -2.78 11.29
CA TRP A 48 7.95 -2.51 11.79
C TRP A 48 8.89 -3.71 11.67
N SER A 49 8.55 -4.82 12.32
CA SER A 49 9.44 -6.00 12.39
C SER A 49 8.81 -7.29 11.87
N GLN A 50 7.49 -7.32 11.66
CA GLN A 50 6.76 -8.51 11.25
C GLN A 50 6.01 -8.22 9.95
N GLU A 51 6.20 -9.06 8.94
CA GLU A 51 5.37 -9.03 7.73
C GLU A 51 3.89 -9.13 8.13
N PRO A 52 2.99 -8.44 7.41
CA PRO A 52 1.57 -8.46 7.71
C PRO A 52 1.00 -9.87 7.47
N PRO A 53 -0.05 -10.28 8.20
CA PRO A 53 -0.68 -11.55 7.96
C PRO A 53 -1.16 -11.64 6.50
N PRO A 54 -1.21 -12.84 5.89
CA PRO A 54 -1.57 -12.98 4.48
C PRO A 54 -2.94 -12.38 4.11
N GLU A 55 -3.85 -12.29 5.08
CA GLU A 55 -5.21 -11.76 4.98
C GLU A 55 -5.30 -10.25 5.23
N ALA A 56 -4.18 -9.59 5.58
CA ALA A 56 -4.14 -8.16 5.85
C ALA A 56 -4.57 -7.34 4.64
N LYS A 57 -5.28 -6.25 4.89
CA LYS A 57 -5.64 -5.24 3.90
C LYS A 57 -4.59 -4.13 3.85
N PRO A 58 -4.51 -3.36 2.75
CA PRO A 58 -3.64 -2.19 2.70
C PRO A 58 -4.05 -1.16 3.77
N HIS A 59 -3.06 -0.52 4.37
CA HIS A 59 -3.28 0.62 5.28
C HIS A 59 -3.49 1.92 4.52
N TRP A 60 -2.90 2.02 3.32
CA TRP A 60 -3.02 3.17 2.45
C TRP A 60 -2.91 2.77 0.99
N MET A 61 -3.50 3.57 0.11
CA MET A 61 -3.43 3.38 -1.33
C MET A 61 -3.26 4.71 -2.05
N GLU A 62 -2.46 4.72 -3.11
CA GLU A 62 -2.38 5.84 -4.06
C GLU A 62 -2.63 5.33 -5.49
N GLY A 63 -3.31 6.14 -6.30
CA GLY A 63 -3.61 5.83 -7.70
C GLY A 63 -5.03 6.19 -8.12
N PRO A 64 -5.39 5.93 -9.39
CA PRO A 64 -4.50 5.42 -10.44
C PRO A 64 -3.57 6.54 -10.95
N VAL A 65 -2.31 6.20 -11.26
CA VAL A 65 -1.36 7.09 -11.96
C VAL A 65 -0.85 6.45 -13.25
N GLN A 66 -0.33 7.26 -14.18
CA GLN A 66 0.18 6.76 -15.47
C GLN A 66 1.63 6.26 -15.40
N ASP A 67 2.41 6.77 -14.44
CA ASP A 67 3.82 6.41 -14.26
C ASP A 67 4.06 5.89 -12.83
N PRO A 68 4.46 4.62 -12.64
CA PRO A 68 4.70 4.05 -11.31
C PRO A 68 6.00 4.56 -10.67
N ALA A 69 6.82 5.34 -11.38
CA ALA A 69 8.03 5.94 -10.83
C ALA A 69 7.73 7.04 -9.78
N SER A 70 6.52 7.63 -9.80
CA SER A 70 6.12 8.65 -8.83
C SER A 70 5.79 8.09 -7.44
N PHE A 71 5.63 6.77 -7.30
CA PHE A 71 5.34 6.15 -6.01
C PHE A 71 6.55 6.21 -5.09
N ARG A 72 6.28 6.51 -3.83
CA ARG A 72 7.28 6.78 -2.81
C ARG A 72 7.48 5.54 -1.92
N PRO A 73 8.65 5.37 -1.28
CA PRO A 73 8.85 4.30 -0.31
C PRO A 73 7.92 4.44 0.92
N PRO A 74 7.61 3.33 1.61
CA PRO A 74 6.72 3.32 2.78
C PRO A 74 7.08 4.36 3.85
N TYR A 75 8.36 4.52 4.21
CA TYR A 75 8.79 5.53 5.18
C TYR A 75 8.36 6.94 4.80
N VAL A 76 8.57 7.33 3.54
CA VAL A 76 8.25 8.68 3.04
C VAL A 76 6.74 8.93 3.08
N VAL A 77 5.95 7.93 2.70
CA VAL A 77 4.48 8.05 2.73
C VAL A 77 3.97 8.07 4.15
N LYS A 78 4.50 7.23 5.04
CA LYS A 78 4.14 7.23 6.45
C LYS A 78 4.42 8.59 7.10
N THR A 79 5.61 9.15 6.89
CA THR A 79 5.95 10.48 7.41
C THR A 79 5.04 11.55 6.82
N TRP A 80 4.76 11.53 5.51
CA TRP A 80 3.83 12.46 4.90
C TRP A 80 2.41 12.33 5.49
N MET A 81 1.93 11.12 5.75
CA MET A 81 0.63 10.88 6.38
C MET A 81 0.58 11.50 7.78
N GLU A 82 1.58 11.23 8.61
CA GLU A 82 1.70 11.79 9.97
C GLU A 82 1.75 13.33 9.95
N GLU A 83 2.52 13.93 9.05
CA GLU A 83 2.61 15.38 8.87
C GLU A 83 1.30 16.03 8.41
N ASN A 84 0.44 15.29 7.71
CA ASN A 84 -0.84 15.77 7.20
C ASN A 84 -2.02 15.39 8.12
N GLY A 85 -1.75 14.89 9.33
CA GLY A 85 -2.76 14.61 10.33
C GLY A 85 -3.57 13.34 10.10
N TYR A 86 -3.09 12.44 9.23
CA TYR A 86 -3.64 11.08 9.16
C TYR A 86 -3.13 10.30 10.38
N GLU A 87 -4.04 9.62 11.09
CA GLU A 87 -3.64 8.72 12.17
C GLU A 87 -2.65 7.70 11.61
N SER A 88 -1.45 7.66 12.21
CA SER A 88 -0.51 6.59 11.93
C SER A 88 -1.19 5.30 12.35
N PHE A 89 -1.51 4.43 11.41
CA PHE A 89 -1.92 3.05 11.70
C PHE A 89 -0.71 2.33 12.30
N GLN A 90 -0.45 2.57 13.59
CA GLN A 90 0.37 1.72 14.41
C GLN A 90 -0.49 0.50 14.68
N ASN A 91 -0.36 -0.53 13.82
CA ASN A 91 -0.79 -1.91 14.07
C ASN A 91 -1.63 -2.08 15.36
N ASP A 92 -2.93 -1.79 15.28
CA ASP A 92 -3.88 -2.43 16.19
C ASP A 92 -3.99 -3.89 15.71
N LEU A 93 -2.97 -4.66 16.08
CA LEU A 93 -2.99 -6.12 16.04
C LEU A 93 -3.86 -6.58 17.23
N ASP A 94 -5.17 -6.35 17.15
CA ASP A 94 -6.15 -6.97 18.03
C ASP A 94 -6.78 -8.20 17.34
#